data_AF-A0AAQ2IPY8-F1
#
_entry.id   AF-A0AAQ2IPY8-F1
#
_cell.length_a   1.000
_cell.length_b   1.000
_cell.length_c   1.000
_cell.angle_alpha   90.00
_cell.angle_beta   90.00
_cell.angle_gamma   90.00
#
_symmetry.space_group_name_H-M   'P 1'
#
loop_
_entity.id
_entity.type
_entity.pdbx_description
1 polymer ?
#
loop_
_entity_poly.entity_id
_entity_poly.type
_entity_poly.pdbx_seq_one_letter_code
_entity_poly.pdbx_strand_id
1 'polypeptide(L)'
;MALEQDIAKLIEASNDLTATVDNKIQDITAKLDAKRAEVDARLQAKEQAVDAKITSFQRALPLAPNALSDTKHFNNICADVPNGTAVDVIAAHAAPWSSFFYRGTEGTGTITKLSLAQLTEFGLTPNEEFLRRGLGAKDSHGDNYYGSDYRVLLLDVVVNKGRDDNPAEGNLFVLNQGCERYIGWGKGEFLTQASCWINVLEQTGTLRFYPSQNRSASISVDSSDAGKGWQYKSNRRTGWGGCHQQCFVGLGSMKVAIALPYVGTGDHGDNMIWADSVGYPYTHVGPTLSEGA
;
A
#
# COMPACT_ATOMS: atom_id res chain seq x y z
N MET A 1 -36.36 90.33 -8.76
CA MET A 1 -35.05 90.05 -9.38
C MET A 1 -34.06 89.36 -8.45
N ALA A 2 -33.62 89.91 -7.31
CA ALA A 2 -32.65 89.22 -6.42
C ALA A 2 -33.17 87.88 -5.84
N LEU A 3 -34.40 87.88 -5.34
CA LEU A 3 -35.03 86.70 -4.71
C LEU A 3 -35.30 85.56 -5.72
N GLU A 4 -35.67 85.90 -6.95
CA GLU A 4 -35.83 84.93 -8.06
C GLU A 4 -34.49 84.31 -8.46
N GLN A 5 -33.41 85.11 -8.42
CA GLN A 5 -32.06 84.64 -8.69
C GLN A 5 -31.55 83.69 -7.60
N ASP A 6 -31.85 83.98 -6.34
CA ASP A 6 -31.48 83.11 -5.21
C ASP A 6 -32.26 81.79 -5.20
N ILE A 7 -33.55 81.81 -5.58
CA ILE A 7 -34.36 80.59 -5.78
C ILE A 7 -33.77 79.74 -6.91
N ALA A 8 -33.38 80.35 -8.04
CA ALA A 8 -32.74 79.64 -9.14
C ALA A 8 -31.44 78.94 -8.70
N LYS A 9 -30.58 79.63 -7.95
CA LYS A 9 -29.34 79.05 -7.39
C LYS A 9 -29.59 77.90 -6.42
N LEU A 10 -30.65 78.00 -5.59
CA LEU A 10 -31.03 76.92 -4.68
C LEU A 10 -31.49 75.67 -5.43
N ILE A 11 -32.27 75.84 -6.50
CA ILE A 11 -32.71 74.74 -7.37
C ILE A 11 -31.51 74.07 -8.05
N GLU A 12 -30.58 74.88 -8.58
CA GLU A 12 -29.36 74.38 -9.20
C GLU A 12 -28.50 73.59 -8.20
N ALA A 13 -28.24 74.14 -7.01
CA ALA A 13 -27.49 73.46 -5.96
C ALA A 13 -28.17 72.16 -5.49
N SER A 14 -29.52 72.14 -5.42
CA SER A 14 -30.28 70.93 -5.08
C SER A 14 -30.18 69.85 -6.16
N ASN A 15 -30.22 70.24 -7.43
CA ASN A 15 -30.04 69.32 -8.55
C ASN A 15 -28.62 68.75 -8.58
N ASP A 16 -27.60 69.59 -8.35
CA ASP A 16 -26.20 69.16 -8.27
C ASP A 16 -25.95 68.20 -7.10
N LEU A 17 -26.57 68.47 -5.94
CA LEU A 17 -26.49 67.57 -4.79
C LEU A 17 -27.15 66.23 -5.09
N THR A 18 -28.32 66.23 -5.73
CA THR A 18 -29.03 65.01 -6.12
C THR A 18 -28.18 64.19 -7.07
N ALA A 19 -27.62 64.81 -8.12
CA ALA A 19 -26.72 64.14 -9.06
C ALA A 19 -25.46 63.58 -8.36
N THR A 20 -24.90 64.31 -7.41
CA THR A 20 -23.74 63.86 -6.63
C THR A 20 -24.07 62.64 -5.77
N VAL A 21 -25.24 62.62 -5.14
CA VAL A 21 -25.71 61.49 -4.33
C VAL A 21 -25.97 60.27 -5.21
N ASP A 22 -26.64 60.44 -6.35
CA ASP A 22 -26.93 59.36 -7.30
C ASP A 22 -25.64 58.71 -7.83
N ASN A 23 -24.65 59.53 -8.20
CA ASN A 23 -23.34 59.03 -8.63
C ASN A 23 -22.63 58.24 -7.52
N LYS A 24 -22.67 58.72 -6.26
CA LYS A 24 -22.10 58.00 -5.12
C LYS A 24 -22.82 56.67 -4.85
N ILE A 25 -24.14 56.63 -5.00
CA ILE A 25 -24.94 55.41 -4.85
C ILE A 25 -24.57 54.39 -5.94
N GLN A 26 -24.44 54.84 -7.20
CA GLN A 26 -23.99 53.98 -8.30
C GLN A 26 -22.59 53.42 -8.05
N ASP A 27 -21.65 54.27 -7.64
CA ASP A 27 -20.27 53.86 -7.32
C ASP A 27 -20.22 52.84 -6.17
N ILE A 28 -21.00 53.05 -5.10
CA ILE A 28 -21.08 52.13 -3.97
C ILE A 28 -21.69 50.81 -4.41
N THR A 29 -22.75 50.84 -5.21
CA THR A 29 -23.42 49.65 -5.74
C THR A 29 -22.47 48.82 -6.59
N ALA A 30 -21.76 49.47 -7.53
CA ALA A 30 -20.76 48.81 -8.37
C ALA A 30 -19.62 48.19 -7.56
N LYS A 31 -19.13 48.88 -6.52
CA LYS A 31 -18.11 48.34 -5.59
C LYS A 31 -18.64 47.15 -4.80
N LEU A 32 -19.89 47.20 -4.35
CA LEU A 32 -20.52 46.13 -3.59
C LEU A 32 -20.70 44.88 -4.46
N ASP A 33 -21.18 45.04 -5.69
CA ASP A 33 -21.37 43.95 -6.65
C ASP A 33 -20.03 43.32 -7.04
N ALA A 34 -19.00 44.13 -7.29
CA ALA A 34 -17.65 43.65 -7.55
C ALA A 34 -17.08 42.86 -6.37
N LYS A 35 -17.28 43.35 -5.13
CA LYS A 35 -16.84 42.66 -3.92
C LYS A 35 -17.62 41.37 -3.67
N ARG A 36 -18.91 41.35 -3.95
CA ARG A 36 -19.75 40.15 -3.87
C ARG A 36 -19.25 39.08 -4.84
N ALA A 37 -19.00 39.44 -6.09
CA ALA A 37 -18.46 38.52 -7.09
C ALA A 37 -17.07 37.97 -6.69
N GLU A 38 -16.19 38.82 -6.14
CA GLU A 38 -14.87 38.38 -5.62
C GLU A 38 -15.02 37.36 -4.48
N VAL A 39 -15.94 37.60 -3.55
CA VAL A 39 -16.21 36.71 -2.41
C VAL A 39 -16.80 35.38 -2.88
N ASP A 40 -17.79 35.42 -3.77
CA ASP A 40 -18.45 34.22 -4.30
C ASP A 40 -17.43 33.33 -5.05
N ALA A 41 -16.56 33.93 -5.86
CA ALA A 41 -15.50 33.21 -6.56
C ALA A 41 -14.49 32.56 -5.59
N ARG A 42 -14.12 33.28 -4.51
CA ARG A 42 -13.24 32.74 -3.47
C ARG A 42 -13.89 31.60 -2.70
N LEU A 43 -15.19 31.70 -2.40
CA LEU A 43 -15.93 30.68 -1.68
C LEU A 43 -16.00 29.39 -2.51
N GLN A 44 -16.40 29.48 -3.78
CA GLN A 44 -16.45 28.34 -4.69
C GLN A 44 -15.09 27.65 -4.83
N ALA A 45 -14.01 28.42 -4.98
CA ALA A 45 -12.66 27.85 -5.06
C ALA A 45 -12.26 27.13 -3.76
N LYS A 46 -12.69 27.62 -2.60
CA LYS A 46 -12.44 26.96 -1.30
C LYS A 46 -13.27 25.70 -1.13
N GLU A 47 -14.55 25.72 -1.52
CA GLU A 47 -15.42 24.54 -1.50
C GLU A 47 -14.84 23.41 -2.36
N GLN A 48 -14.47 23.71 -3.61
CA GLN A 48 -13.83 22.73 -4.50
C GLN A 48 -12.52 22.17 -3.91
N ALA A 49 -11.71 23.02 -3.28
CA ALA A 49 -10.47 22.58 -2.64
C ALA A 49 -10.72 21.71 -1.40
N VAL A 50 -11.78 21.99 -0.63
CA VAL A 50 -12.19 21.18 0.53
C VAL A 50 -12.76 19.84 0.07
N ASP A 51 -13.64 19.81 -0.93
CA ASP A 51 -14.20 18.57 -1.49
C ASP A 51 -13.11 17.65 -2.06
N ALA A 52 -12.10 18.23 -2.73
CA ALA A 52 -10.94 17.49 -3.19
C ALA A 52 -10.15 16.86 -2.03
N LYS A 53 -9.96 17.62 -0.93
CA LYS A 53 -9.30 17.11 0.28
C LYS A 53 -10.12 16.03 0.99
N ILE A 54 -11.43 16.22 1.13
CA ILE A 54 -12.35 15.24 1.72
C ILE A 54 -12.32 13.94 0.92
N THR A 55 -12.43 14.04 -0.41
CA THR A 55 -12.34 12.87 -1.30
C THR A 55 -10.99 12.16 -1.15
N SER A 56 -9.90 12.91 -1.05
CA SER A 56 -8.56 12.34 -0.82
C SER A 56 -8.45 11.65 0.55
N PHE A 57 -9.01 12.24 1.60
CA PHE A 57 -9.00 11.65 2.94
C PHE A 57 -9.88 10.41 3.02
N GLN A 58 -11.06 10.42 2.38
CA GLN A 58 -11.96 9.26 2.32
C GLN A 58 -11.31 8.06 1.64
N ARG A 59 -10.47 8.28 0.61
CA ARG A 59 -9.66 7.22 -0.02
C ARG A 59 -8.55 6.68 0.89
N ALA A 60 -8.17 7.42 1.93
CA ALA A 60 -7.05 7.15 2.83
C ALA A 60 -7.47 6.75 4.27
N LEU A 61 -8.76 6.71 4.59
CA LEU A 61 -9.31 6.29 5.90
C LEU A 61 -9.53 4.77 5.97
N PRO A 62 -9.45 4.12 7.15
CA PRO A 62 -8.34 3.99 8.10
C PRO A 62 -7.42 2.79 7.77
N LEU A 63 -6.31 2.66 8.51
CA LEU A 63 -5.43 1.49 8.59
C LEU A 63 -6.26 0.19 8.68
N ALA A 64 -6.52 -0.48 7.55
CA ALA A 64 -6.98 -1.85 7.67
C ALA A 64 -5.83 -2.71 8.20
N PRO A 65 -6.15 -3.71 9.03
CA PRO A 65 -5.18 -4.72 9.44
C PRO A 65 -4.48 -5.26 8.21
N ASN A 66 -3.21 -5.64 8.40
CA ASN A 66 -2.54 -6.43 7.39
C ASN A 66 -3.44 -7.64 7.10
N ALA A 67 -3.90 -7.75 5.86
CA ALA A 67 -4.76 -8.83 5.40
C ALA A 67 -4.02 -10.17 5.40
N LEU A 68 -2.70 -10.14 5.59
CA LEU A 68 -1.86 -11.30 5.83
C LEU A 68 -1.59 -11.44 7.32
N SER A 69 -2.00 -12.58 7.87
CA SER A 69 -1.64 -12.94 9.24
C SER A 69 -0.17 -13.35 9.32
N ASP A 70 0.50 -13.04 10.43
CA ASP A 70 1.83 -13.57 10.79
C ASP A 70 2.95 -13.35 9.74
N THR A 71 2.95 -12.22 9.04
CA THR A 71 4.02 -11.89 8.07
C THR A 71 5.30 -11.33 8.69
N LYS A 72 5.30 -11.13 10.01
CA LYS A 72 6.47 -10.73 10.77
C LYS A 72 7.36 -11.93 11.09
N HIS A 73 6.78 -13.03 11.57
CA HIS A 73 7.55 -14.16 12.10
C HIS A 73 7.41 -15.44 11.29
N PHE A 74 6.31 -15.62 10.56
CA PHE A 74 6.03 -16.86 9.83
C PHE A 74 6.15 -18.09 10.75
N ASN A 75 5.54 -18.00 11.93
CA ASN A 75 5.57 -19.03 12.97
C ASN A 75 5.13 -20.39 12.41
N ASN A 76 4.11 -20.40 11.54
CA ASN A 76 3.55 -21.61 10.96
C ASN A 76 4.21 -22.03 9.62
N ILE A 77 5.40 -21.52 9.33
CA ILE A 77 6.22 -21.94 8.18
C ILE A 77 7.56 -22.45 8.71
N CYS A 78 7.96 -23.67 8.33
CA CYS A 78 9.14 -24.34 8.89
C CYS A 78 9.11 -24.33 10.43
N ALA A 79 7.95 -24.61 11.03
CA ALA A 79 7.76 -24.50 12.48
C ALA A 79 8.57 -25.56 13.27
N ASP A 80 8.66 -26.76 12.71
CA ASP A 80 9.21 -27.94 13.39
C ASP A 80 10.72 -28.16 13.14
N VAL A 81 11.40 -27.18 12.52
CA VAL A 81 12.83 -27.25 12.21
C VAL A 81 13.56 -25.99 12.67
N PRO A 82 14.87 -26.08 12.99
CA PRO A 82 15.66 -24.88 13.28
C PRO A 82 15.69 -23.90 12.10
N ASN A 83 15.75 -22.60 12.41
CA ASN A 83 15.97 -21.56 11.37
C ASN A 83 17.25 -21.85 10.57
N GLY A 84 17.22 -21.60 9.26
CA GLY A 84 18.30 -21.98 8.35
C GLY A 84 18.17 -23.37 7.75
N THR A 85 17.20 -24.18 8.20
CA THR A 85 16.90 -25.48 7.60
C THR A 85 16.00 -25.31 6.37
N ALA A 86 16.46 -25.78 5.21
CA ALA A 86 15.64 -25.85 4.01
C ALA A 86 14.62 -27.00 4.12
N VAL A 87 13.34 -26.68 3.88
CA VAL A 87 12.23 -27.63 3.89
C VAL A 87 11.55 -27.60 2.54
N ASP A 88 11.03 -28.74 2.07
CA ASP A 88 10.20 -28.79 0.87
C ASP A 88 9.08 -27.74 0.95
N VAL A 89 8.91 -26.97 -0.13
CA VAL A 89 8.01 -25.82 -0.17
C VAL A 89 6.54 -26.21 0.06
N ILE A 90 6.14 -27.43 -0.28
CA ILE A 90 4.79 -27.95 -0.06
C ILE A 90 4.61 -28.39 1.39
N ALA A 91 5.60 -29.09 1.95
CA ALA A 91 5.53 -29.61 3.32
C ALA A 91 5.75 -28.55 4.42
N ALA A 92 6.39 -27.42 4.10
CA ALA A 92 6.81 -26.44 5.09
C ALA A 92 5.68 -25.61 5.72
N HIS A 93 4.48 -25.62 5.15
CA HIS A 93 3.39 -24.73 5.55
C HIS A 93 2.37 -25.43 6.45
N ALA A 94 1.97 -24.73 7.51
CA ALA A 94 0.80 -25.05 8.31
C ALA A 94 -0.21 -23.89 8.26
N ALA A 95 -1.48 -24.19 8.52
CA ALA A 95 -2.56 -23.21 8.51
C ALA A 95 -2.20 -21.97 9.36
N PRO A 96 -2.49 -20.74 8.91
CA PRO A 96 -3.31 -20.41 7.74
C PRO A 96 -2.54 -20.43 6.41
N TRP A 97 -1.24 -20.71 6.41
CA TRP A 97 -0.44 -20.73 5.20
C TRP A 97 -0.64 -22.03 4.41
N SER A 98 -0.58 -21.91 3.10
CA SER A 98 -0.61 -23.06 2.20
C SER A 98 0.20 -22.79 0.94
N SER A 99 0.69 -23.87 0.34
CA SER A 99 1.40 -23.86 -0.93
C SER A 99 0.96 -25.04 -1.79
N PHE A 100 0.91 -24.84 -3.11
CA PHE A 100 0.54 -25.88 -4.07
C PHE A 100 0.92 -25.47 -5.49
N PHE A 101 1.26 -26.47 -6.30
CA PHE A 101 1.33 -26.33 -7.75
C PHE A 101 -0.07 -26.36 -8.36
N TYR A 102 -0.36 -25.43 -9.25
CA TYR A 102 -1.72 -25.25 -9.79
C TYR A 102 -1.89 -25.92 -11.16
N ARG A 103 -3.04 -26.56 -11.39
CA ARG A 103 -3.49 -27.10 -12.71
C ARG A 103 -2.41 -27.87 -13.48
N GLY A 104 -1.85 -28.91 -12.87
CA GLY A 104 -0.88 -29.78 -13.55
C GLY A 104 0.53 -29.18 -13.73
N THR A 105 0.78 -27.99 -13.17
CA THR A 105 2.14 -27.46 -13.02
C THR A 105 3.00 -28.47 -12.25
N GLU A 106 4.22 -28.71 -12.70
CA GLU A 106 5.19 -29.55 -12.00
C GLU A 106 6.48 -28.77 -11.76
N GLY A 107 7.05 -28.98 -10.59
CA GLY A 107 8.24 -28.30 -10.12
C GLY A 107 8.69 -28.83 -8.78
N THR A 108 9.73 -28.19 -8.26
CA THR A 108 10.26 -28.45 -6.92
C THR A 108 10.53 -27.11 -6.25
N GLY A 109 10.67 -27.12 -4.94
CA GLY A 109 11.19 -25.94 -4.27
C GLY A 109 11.45 -26.20 -2.80
N THR A 110 12.25 -25.32 -2.22
CA THR A 110 12.47 -25.28 -0.79
C THR A 110 12.17 -23.90 -0.25
N ILE A 111 11.81 -23.86 1.03
CA ILE A 111 11.67 -22.65 1.80
C ILE A 111 12.52 -22.77 3.06
N THR A 112 13.27 -21.72 3.35
CA THR A 112 14.14 -21.61 4.52
C THR A 112 13.73 -20.39 5.31
N LYS A 113 13.31 -20.58 6.56
CA LYS A 113 13.03 -19.49 7.50
C LYS A 113 14.34 -19.05 8.17
N LEU A 114 14.69 -17.78 8.04
CA LEU A 114 15.94 -17.20 8.50
C LEU A 114 15.71 -16.17 9.61
N SER A 115 16.58 -16.19 10.60
CA SER A 115 16.77 -15.06 11.51
C SER A 115 17.62 -13.97 10.85
N LEU A 116 17.58 -12.75 11.40
CA LEU A 116 18.36 -11.62 10.90
C LEU A 116 19.88 -11.85 11.00
N ALA A 117 20.32 -12.69 11.94
CA ALA A 117 21.72 -13.09 12.12
C ALA A 117 22.26 -13.93 10.96
N GLN A 118 21.40 -14.71 10.32
CA GLN A 118 21.77 -15.69 9.28
C GLN A 118 21.84 -15.08 7.88
N LEU A 119 21.43 -13.82 7.69
CA LEU A 119 21.28 -13.26 6.34
C LEU A 119 22.58 -13.30 5.53
N THR A 120 23.71 -12.90 6.13
CA THR A 120 25.01 -12.88 5.42
C THR A 120 25.48 -14.27 5.00
N GLU A 121 25.30 -15.30 5.85
CA GLU A 121 25.65 -16.69 5.53
C GLU A 121 24.90 -17.20 4.29
N PHE A 122 23.67 -16.73 4.09
CA PHE A 122 22.81 -17.11 2.97
C PHE A 122 22.92 -16.16 1.76
N GLY A 123 23.94 -15.30 1.72
CA GLY A 123 24.16 -14.35 0.60
C GLY A 123 23.21 -13.15 0.60
N LEU A 124 22.48 -12.92 1.69
CA LEU A 124 21.47 -11.87 1.84
C LEU A 124 21.99 -10.69 2.67
N THR A 125 23.26 -10.33 2.52
CA THR A 125 23.87 -9.22 3.27
C THR A 125 23.03 -7.93 3.14
N PRO A 126 22.57 -7.34 4.25
CA PRO A 126 21.80 -6.10 4.23
C PRO A 126 22.59 -4.95 3.58
N ASN A 127 21.95 -4.23 2.66
CA ASN A 127 22.48 -2.97 2.12
C ASN A 127 22.06 -1.79 3.00
N GLU A 128 22.63 -0.60 2.71
CA GLU A 128 22.39 0.61 3.52
C GLU A 128 20.91 0.97 3.62
N GLU A 129 20.14 0.82 2.54
CA GLU A 129 18.72 1.15 2.56
C GLU A 129 17.93 0.18 3.47
N PHE A 130 18.20 -1.12 3.35
CA PHE A 130 17.54 -2.13 4.18
C PHE A 130 17.94 -1.99 5.65
N LEU A 131 19.20 -1.66 5.95
CA LEU A 131 19.63 -1.32 7.31
C LEU A 131 18.87 -0.10 7.85
N ARG A 132 18.85 1.00 7.10
CA ARG A 132 18.25 2.27 7.55
C ARG A 132 16.73 2.19 7.74
N ARG A 133 16.03 1.52 6.81
CA ARG A 133 14.55 1.53 6.76
C ARG A 133 13.93 0.24 7.30
N GLY A 134 14.61 -0.89 7.15
CA GLY A 134 14.07 -2.23 7.38
C GLY A 134 14.61 -2.97 8.59
N LEU A 135 15.83 -2.70 9.07
CA LEU A 135 16.41 -3.42 10.22
C LEU A 135 16.70 -2.51 11.42
N GLY A 136 17.05 -1.25 11.19
CA GLY A 136 17.55 -0.35 12.22
C GLY A 136 19.02 -0.60 12.56
N ALA A 137 19.40 -0.26 13.80
CA ALA A 137 20.79 -0.36 14.26
C ALA A 137 21.09 -1.77 14.80
N LYS A 138 22.18 -2.38 14.33
CA LYS A 138 22.66 -3.65 14.89
C LYS A 138 23.08 -3.43 16.34
N ASP A 139 22.66 -4.31 17.25
CA ASP A 139 23.17 -4.32 18.61
C ASP A 139 24.66 -4.70 18.59
N SER A 140 25.49 -3.87 19.22
CA SER A 140 26.93 -4.15 19.31
C SER A 140 27.26 -5.29 20.27
N HIS A 141 26.30 -5.75 21.08
CA HIS A 141 26.48 -6.79 22.10
C HIS A 141 25.80 -8.12 21.77
N GLY A 142 25.18 -8.25 20.59
CA GLY A 142 24.48 -9.47 20.17
C GLY A 142 24.15 -9.50 18.68
N ASP A 143 23.35 -10.48 18.28
CA ASP A 143 22.95 -10.69 16.88
C ASP A 143 21.60 -10.02 16.51
N ASN A 144 21.03 -9.26 17.45
CA ASN A 144 19.76 -8.59 17.30
C ASN A 144 19.95 -7.19 16.69
N TYR A 145 18.88 -6.65 16.12
CA TYR A 145 18.81 -5.25 15.72
C TYR A 145 17.85 -4.50 16.67
N TYR A 146 18.27 -3.34 17.16
CA TYR A 146 17.40 -2.47 17.95
C TYR A 146 16.25 -1.98 17.07
N GLY A 147 15.02 -2.43 17.39
CA GLY A 147 13.80 -2.04 16.69
C GLY A 147 13.33 -2.99 15.58
N SER A 148 13.97 -4.14 15.37
CA SER A 148 13.51 -5.14 14.38
C SER A 148 13.69 -6.57 14.89
N ASP A 149 12.57 -7.27 15.05
CA ASP A 149 12.52 -8.71 15.30
C ASP A 149 11.55 -9.35 14.32
N TYR A 150 12.03 -9.77 13.17
CA TYR A 150 11.21 -10.48 12.18
C TYR A 150 12.02 -11.62 11.55
N ARG A 151 11.36 -12.39 10.71
CA ARG A 151 11.97 -13.49 9.95
C ARG A 151 11.93 -13.22 8.47
N VAL A 152 12.91 -13.80 7.77
CA VAL A 152 13.02 -13.77 6.31
C VAL A 152 12.68 -15.15 5.79
N LEU A 153 11.95 -15.23 4.69
CA LEU A 153 11.76 -16.47 3.95
C LEU A 153 12.65 -16.45 2.72
N LEU A 154 13.59 -17.39 2.62
CA LEU A 154 14.35 -17.66 1.42
C LEU A 154 13.68 -18.80 0.66
N LEU A 155 13.25 -18.51 -0.56
CA LEU A 155 12.58 -19.42 -1.48
C LEU A 155 13.55 -19.80 -2.58
N ASP A 156 13.69 -21.10 -2.84
CA ASP A 156 14.46 -21.65 -3.96
C ASP A 156 13.53 -22.56 -4.75
N VAL A 157 13.04 -22.08 -5.89
CA VAL A 157 11.93 -22.69 -6.63
C VAL A 157 12.34 -22.98 -8.05
N VAL A 158 11.92 -24.15 -8.55
CA VAL A 158 12.05 -24.58 -9.94
C VAL A 158 10.68 -25.00 -10.47
N VAL A 159 10.28 -24.46 -11.60
CA VAL A 159 9.05 -24.83 -12.31
C VAL A 159 9.44 -25.37 -13.69
N ASN A 160 9.23 -26.67 -13.90
CA ASN A 160 9.70 -27.38 -15.08
C ASN A 160 8.58 -27.67 -16.10
N LYS A 161 7.32 -27.64 -15.67
CA LYS A 161 6.16 -27.86 -16.52
C LYS A 161 5.10 -26.81 -16.25
N GLY A 162 4.56 -26.24 -17.33
CA GLY A 162 3.44 -25.29 -17.25
C GLY A 162 2.12 -25.95 -16.88
N ARG A 163 1.07 -25.15 -16.78
CA ARG A 163 -0.27 -25.67 -16.52
C ARG A 163 -0.80 -26.47 -17.72
N ASP A 164 -1.74 -27.37 -17.45
CA ASP A 164 -2.39 -28.19 -18.49
C ASP A 164 -3.12 -27.33 -19.54
N ASP A 165 -3.66 -26.18 -19.13
CA ASP A 165 -4.35 -25.22 -20.00
C ASP A 165 -3.44 -24.13 -20.59
N ASN A 166 -2.21 -24.00 -20.09
CA ASN A 166 -1.20 -23.09 -20.62
C ASN A 166 0.22 -23.64 -20.36
N PRO A 167 0.76 -24.48 -21.27
CA PRO A 167 2.04 -25.16 -21.07
C PRO A 167 3.25 -24.22 -20.96
N ALA A 168 3.13 -22.97 -21.40
CA ALA A 168 4.19 -21.98 -21.32
C ALA A 168 4.28 -21.29 -19.94
N GLU A 169 3.29 -21.50 -19.06
CA GLU A 169 3.19 -20.80 -17.79
C GLU A 169 2.77 -21.76 -16.66
N GLY A 170 3.73 -22.07 -15.79
CA GLY A 170 3.49 -22.84 -14.56
C GLY A 170 3.29 -21.92 -13.36
N ASN A 171 2.46 -22.36 -12.42
CA ASN A 171 2.11 -21.59 -11.23
C ASN A 171 2.37 -22.39 -9.94
N LEU A 172 3.21 -21.84 -9.06
CA LEU A 172 3.35 -22.29 -7.68
C LEU A 172 2.82 -21.21 -6.75
N PHE A 173 1.70 -21.47 -6.08
CA PHE A 173 1.25 -20.64 -4.96
C PHE A 173 2.05 -21.04 -3.72
N VAL A 174 2.62 -20.05 -3.02
CA VAL A 174 3.62 -20.33 -1.97
C VAL A 174 3.26 -19.81 -0.59
N LEU A 175 2.50 -18.72 -0.47
CA LEU A 175 2.12 -18.14 0.82
C LEU A 175 0.63 -17.76 0.77
N ASN A 176 -0.19 -18.76 0.45
CA ASN A 176 -1.62 -18.57 0.22
C ASN A 176 -2.39 -18.76 1.53
N GLN A 177 -3.15 -17.73 1.96
CA GLN A 177 -4.04 -17.79 3.14
C GLN A 177 -5.52 -17.96 2.76
N GLY A 178 -5.78 -18.35 1.52
CA GLY A 178 -7.11 -18.53 0.98
C GLY A 178 -7.74 -17.23 0.44
N CYS A 179 -9.05 -17.28 0.32
CA CYS A 179 -9.87 -16.22 -0.24
C CYS A 179 -11.00 -15.94 0.76
N GLU A 180 -10.82 -14.98 1.65
CA GLU A 180 -11.98 -14.49 2.39
C GLU A 180 -13.00 -13.93 1.39
N ARG A 181 -14.18 -14.54 1.41
CA ARG A 181 -15.33 -14.04 0.66
C ARG A 181 -15.71 -12.69 1.29
N TYR A 182 -16.34 -11.80 0.53
CA TYR A 182 -16.92 -10.52 1.01
C TYR A 182 -16.01 -9.27 1.08
N ILE A 183 -14.72 -9.34 0.74
CA ILE A 183 -13.92 -8.11 0.52
C ILE A 183 -14.21 -7.56 -0.90
N GLY A 184 -15.32 -6.84 -1.07
CA GLY A 184 -15.61 -5.91 -2.19
C GLY A 184 -15.14 -6.30 -3.61
N TRP A 185 -15.49 -7.49 -4.11
CA TRP A 185 -15.14 -7.92 -5.47
C TRP A 185 -15.71 -6.94 -6.51
N GLY A 186 -14.85 -6.14 -7.16
CA GLY A 186 -15.27 -5.22 -8.24
C GLY A 186 -16.22 -4.10 -7.80
N LYS A 187 -16.30 -3.80 -6.49
CA LYS A 187 -17.20 -2.77 -5.93
C LYS A 187 -16.53 -1.43 -5.60
N GLY A 188 -15.19 -1.35 -5.66
CA GLY A 188 -14.48 -0.12 -6.03
C GLY A 188 -14.52 1.08 -5.09
N GLU A 189 -14.45 0.92 -3.76
CA GLU A 189 -14.55 2.06 -2.83
C GLU A 189 -13.27 2.37 -2.01
N PHE A 190 -12.25 1.51 -2.04
CA PHE A 190 -11.05 1.67 -1.20
C PHE A 190 -9.74 1.51 -1.99
N LEU A 191 -8.68 2.21 -1.57
CA LEU A 191 -7.33 1.99 -2.07
C LEU A 191 -6.73 0.75 -1.39
N THR A 192 -5.91 -0.01 -2.10
CA THR A 192 -5.02 -1.00 -1.48
C THR A 192 -3.57 -0.59 -1.64
N GLN A 193 -2.77 -0.92 -0.64
CA GLN A 193 -1.33 -0.84 -0.67
C GLN A 193 -0.74 -2.21 -0.38
N ALA A 194 0.30 -2.56 -1.14
CA ALA A 194 1.17 -3.67 -0.84
C ALA A 194 2.61 -3.17 -0.71
N SER A 195 3.38 -3.79 0.18
CA SER A 195 4.81 -3.53 0.31
C SER A 195 5.56 -4.75 0.83
N CYS A 196 6.82 -4.88 0.46
CA CYS A 196 7.71 -5.93 0.96
C CYS A 196 9.18 -5.56 0.70
N TRP A 197 10.08 -6.21 1.43
CA TRP A 197 11.50 -6.28 1.08
C TRP A 197 11.77 -7.55 0.30
N ILE A 198 12.47 -7.42 -0.83
CA ILE A 198 12.81 -8.53 -1.70
C ILE A 198 14.30 -8.51 -2.04
N ASN A 199 14.93 -9.67 -2.11
CA ASN A 199 16.26 -9.83 -2.66
C ASN A 199 16.27 -11.04 -3.61
N VAL A 200 16.38 -10.78 -4.91
CA VAL A 200 16.48 -11.85 -5.92
C VAL A 200 17.95 -12.20 -6.09
N LEU A 201 18.33 -13.41 -5.69
CA LEU A 201 19.70 -13.91 -5.80
C LEU A 201 19.95 -14.45 -7.21
N GLU A 202 19.04 -15.28 -7.69
CA GLU A 202 19.17 -15.98 -8.97
C GLU A 202 17.81 -16.09 -9.65
N GLN A 203 17.79 -16.01 -10.98
CA GLN A 203 16.61 -16.27 -11.79
C GLN A 203 17.04 -16.85 -13.14
N THR A 204 16.32 -17.84 -13.63
CA THR A 204 16.47 -18.39 -14.98
C THR A 204 15.11 -18.58 -15.64
N GLY A 205 15.10 -18.56 -16.98
CA GLY A 205 13.88 -18.75 -17.76
C GLY A 205 12.91 -17.57 -17.67
N THR A 206 11.62 -17.87 -17.65
CA THR A 206 10.53 -16.89 -17.60
C THR A 206 9.91 -16.76 -16.21
N LEU A 207 10.46 -17.45 -15.21
CA LEU A 207 9.91 -17.49 -13.86
C LEU A 207 9.96 -16.11 -13.21
N ARG A 208 8.81 -15.67 -12.70
CA ARG A 208 8.61 -14.41 -11.99
C ARG A 208 7.99 -14.70 -10.64
N PHE A 209 8.38 -13.94 -9.62
CA PHE A 209 7.75 -14.03 -8.30
C PHE A 209 6.85 -12.82 -8.07
N TYR A 210 5.65 -13.11 -7.61
CA TYR A 210 4.66 -12.12 -7.24
C TYR A 210 4.49 -12.12 -5.72
N PRO A 211 5.27 -11.32 -4.97
CA PRO A 211 5.11 -11.19 -3.53
C PRO A 211 3.75 -10.57 -3.13
N SER A 212 3.06 -9.94 -4.09
CA SER A 212 1.66 -9.52 -3.97
C SER A 212 1.00 -9.54 -5.33
N GLN A 213 -0.17 -10.17 -5.46
CA GLN A 213 -0.90 -10.20 -6.73
C GLN A 213 -2.37 -10.59 -6.54
N ASN A 214 -3.08 -10.72 -7.66
CA ASN A 214 -4.51 -10.99 -7.77
C ASN A 214 -5.33 -9.74 -7.42
N ARG A 215 -6.01 -9.71 -6.26
CA ARG A 215 -6.92 -8.61 -5.90
C ARG A 215 -6.33 -7.59 -4.92
N SER A 216 -5.02 -7.67 -4.67
CA SER A 216 -4.23 -6.64 -4.00
C SER A 216 -3.45 -5.78 -5.01
N ALA A 217 -2.78 -4.74 -4.53
CA ALA A 217 -1.80 -4.00 -5.33
C ALA A 217 -0.65 -4.95 -5.74
N SER A 218 -0.47 -5.15 -7.05
CA SER A 218 0.45 -6.15 -7.56
C SER A 218 1.91 -5.69 -7.43
N ILE A 219 2.76 -6.57 -6.92
CA ILE A 219 4.21 -6.42 -6.92
C ILE A 219 4.76 -7.66 -7.63
N SER A 220 5.70 -7.45 -8.54
CA SER A 220 6.40 -8.54 -9.22
C SER A 220 7.89 -8.28 -9.22
N VAL A 221 8.67 -9.37 -9.21
CA VAL A 221 10.11 -9.37 -9.43
C VAL A 221 10.47 -10.44 -10.47
N ASP A 222 11.52 -10.16 -11.23
CA ASP A 222 11.97 -10.98 -12.35
C ASP A 222 13.49 -10.94 -12.50
N SER A 223 14.00 -11.37 -13.67
CA SER A 223 15.43 -11.37 -13.99
C SER A 223 16.10 -10.00 -13.84
N SER A 224 15.35 -8.91 -14.04
CA SER A 224 15.89 -7.56 -13.93
C SER A 224 16.19 -7.16 -12.48
N ASP A 225 15.69 -7.88 -11.49
CA ASP A 225 15.94 -7.63 -10.07
C ASP A 225 17.09 -8.49 -9.49
N ALA A 226 17.57 -9.49 -10.25
CA ALA A 226 18.62 -10.40 -9.80
C ALA A 226 19.93 -9.66 -9.48
N GLY A 227 20.54 -9.98 -8.33
CA GLY A 227 21.85 -9.47 -7.92
C GLY A 227 21.88 -8.02 -7.45
N LYS A 228 20.73 -7.34 -7.32
CA LYS A 228 20.65 -5.94 -6.85
C LYS A 228 20.68 -5.79 -5.33
N GLY A 229 20.67 -6.90 -4.59
CA GLY A 229 20.54 -6.91 -3.13
C GLY A 229 19.10 -6.64 -2.69
N TRP A 230 18.94 -6.21 -1.44
CA TRP A 230 17.63 -5.91 -0.85
C TRP A 230 16.98 -4.67 -1.48
N GLN A 231 15.76 -4.83 -1.98
CA GLN A 231 14.95 -3.78 -2.57
C GLN A 231 13.63 -3.65 -1.83
N TYR A 232 13.24 -2.42 -1.51
CA TYR A 232 11.89 -2.13 -1.07
C TYR A 232 10.98 -2.04 -2.30
N LYS A 233 9.96 -2.89 -2.35
CA LYS A 233 8.97 -2.90 -3.42
C LYS A 233 7.62 -2.54 -2.81
N SER A 234 6.92 -1.58 -3.42
CA SER A 234 5.58 -1.19 -3.01
C SER A 234 4.71 -0.84 -4.22
N ASN A 235 3.41 -1.06 -4.12
CA ASN A 235 2.45 -0.62 -5.12
C ASN A 235 1.13 -0.21 -4.47
N ARG A 236 0.34 0.61 -5.17
CA ARG A 236 -1.00 1.04 -4.76
C ARG A 236 -2.00 0.83 -5.89
N ARG A 237 -3.25 0.53 -5.55
CA ARG A 237 -4.31 0.29 -6.53
C ARG A 237 -5.67 0.71 -6.00
N THR A 238 -6.43 1.47 -6.81
CA THR A 238 -7.81 1.87 -6.48
C THR A 238 -8.80 0.73 -6.76
N GLY A 239 -9.69 0.50 -5.80
CA GLY A 239 -10.58 -0.64 -5.78
C GLY A 239 -9.83 -1.94 -5.50
N TRP A 240 -10.60 -2.98 -5.20
CA TRP A 240 -10.17 -4.38 -5.02
C TRP A 240 -9.64 -4.70 -3.63
N GLY A 241 -10.40 -5.54 -2.93
CA GLY A 241 -9.92 -6.43 -1.88
C GLY A 241 -10.19 -7.88 -2.30
N GLY A 242 -9.57 -8.85 -1.64
CA GLY A 242 -9.75 -10.27 -1.94
C GLY A 242 -8.49 -11.09 -1.72
N CYS A 243 -8.41 -12.24 -2.39
CA CYS A 243 -7.35 -13.23 -2.17
C CYS A 243 -5.97 -12.63 -2.42
N HIS A 244 -5.12 -12.69 -1.42
CA HIS A 244 -3.69 -12.48 -1.60
C HIS A 244 -3.04 -13.84 -1.79
N GLN A 245 -2.41 -14.00 -2.95
CA GLN A 245 -1.89 -15.28 -3.37
C GLN A 245 -0.52 -15.07 -3.98
N GLN A 246 0.46 -14.93 -3.09
CA GLN A 246 1.86 -14.96 -3.47
C GLN A 246 2.16 -16.20 -4.30
N CYS A 247 2.70 -16.01 -5.49
CA CYS A 247 2.99 -17.13 -6.37
C CYS A 247 4.18 -16.86 -7.28
N PHE A 248 4.77 -17.95 -7.74
CA PHE A 248 5.66 -17.95 -8.89
C PHE A 248 4.84 -18.23 -10.15
N VAL A 249 5.18 -17.55 -11.24
CA VAL A 249 4.51 -17.68 -12.55
C VAL A 249 5.57 -17.76 -13.64
N GLY A 250 5.46 -18.76 -14.51
CA GLY A 250 6.40 -19.00 -15.61
C GLY A 250 7.14 -20.32 -15.45
N LEU A 251 8.27 -20.46 -16.16
CA LEU A 251 9.11 -21.66 -16.16
C LEU A 251 10.57 -21.27 -15.87
N GLY A 252 11.34 -22.20 -15.31
CA GLY A 252 12.74 -22.00 -14.94
C GLY A 252 12.94 -22.04 -13.42
N SER A 253 13.96 -21.35 -12.93
CA SER A 253 14.31 -21.31 -11.51
C SER A 253 14.36 -19.89 -10.95
N MET A 254 14.10 -19.74 -9.66
CA MET A 254 14.29 -18.47 -8.97
C MET A 254 14.64 -18.73 -7.51
N LYS A 255 15.71 -18.07 -7.05
CA LYS A 255 16.10 -17.98 -5.66
C LYS A 255 15.88 -16.57 -5.15
N VAL A 256 14.93 -16.39 -4.24
CA VAL A 256 14.45 -15.08 -3.81
C VAL A 256 14.15 -15.06 -2.32
N ALA A 257 14.58 -14.01 -1.63
CA ALA A 257 14.22 -13.77 -0.24
C ALA A 257 13.12 -12.71 -0.13
N ILE A 258 12.21 -12.88 0.82
CA ILE A 258 11.17 -11.92 1.17
C ILE A 258 11.15 -11.62 2.67
N ALA A 259 10.97 -10.35 3.02
CA ALA A 259 10.72 -9.88 4.38
C ALA A 259 9.51 -8.95 4.43
N LEU A 260 8.77 -9.06 5.53
CA LEU A 260 7.69 -8.14 5.91
C LEU A 260 6.68 -7.87 4.78
N PRO A 261 6.11 -8.91 4.13
CA PRO A 261 5.02 -8.68 3.20
C PRO A 261 3.84 -8.07 3.96
N TYR A 262 3.37 -6.95 3.43
CA TYR A 262 2.23 -6.22 3.93
C TYR A 262 1.24 -6.02 2.79
N VAL A 263 -0.05 -6.26 3.08
CA VAL A 263 -1.16 -5.89 2.21
C VAL A 263 -2.29 -5.37 3.09
N GLY A 264 -2.76 -4.17 2.82
CA GLY A 264 -3.91 -3.62 3.53
C GLY A 264 -4.72 -2.66 2.67
N THR A 265 -5.92 -2.33 3.14
CA THR A 265 -6.70 -1.22 2.56
C THR A 265 -6.24 0.11 3.16
N GLY A 266 -6.15 1.14 2.33
CA GLY A 266 -5.64 2.47 2.65
C GLY A 266 -4.43 2.88 1.81
N ASP A 267 -4.13 4.19 1.84
CA ASP A 267 -2.89 4.77 1.35
C ASP A 267 -2.03 5.20 2.54
N HIS A 268 -0.86 4.60 2.72
CA HIS A 268 0.09 5.00 3.75
C HIS A 268 1.16 5.96 3.22
N GLY A 269 1.04 6.38 1.96
CA GLY A 269 2.10 7.09 1.26
C GLY A 269 3.32 6.18 1.10
N ASP A 270 4.50 6.80 1.07
CA ASP A 270 5.78 6.08 0.98
C ASP A 270 6.25 5.58 2.35
N ASN A 271 5.40 5.71 3.38
CA ASN A 271 5.68 5.18 4.70
C ASN A 271 5.62 3.66 4.64
N MET A 272 6.62 3.04 5.27
CA MET A 272 6.65 1.61 5.43
C MET A 272 5.71 1.22 6.55
N ILE A 273 4.77 0.31 6.26
CA ILE A 273 3.93 -0.30 7.29
C ILE A 273 4.53 -1.65 7.64
N TRP A 274 4.93 -1.79 8.89
CA TRP A 274 5.43 -3.06 9.40
C TRP A 274 4.28 -4.03 9.60
N ALA A 275 4.57 -5.31 9.44
CA ALA A 275 3.63 -6.40 9.65
C ALA A 275 2.95 -6.40 11.04
N ASP A 276 3.53 -5.72 12.04
CA ASP A 276 3.00 -5.52 13.40
C ASP A 276 2.45 -4.12 13.68
N SER A 277 2.60 -3.17 12.75
CA SER A 277 2.23 -1.76 12.96
C SER A 277 0.73 -1.50 12.81
N VAL A 278 -0.09 -2.55 12.76
CA VAL A 278 -1.54 -2.40 12.71
C VAL A 278 -2.12 -2.77 14.06
N GLY A 279 -2.50 -1.74 14.81
CA GLY A 279 -3.48 -1.90 15.88
C GLY A 279 -4.71 -2.58 15.28
N TYR A 280 -5.25 -3.58 15.99
CA TYR A 280 -6.54 -4.16 15.65
C TYR A 280 -7.49 -3.01 15.27
N PRO A 281 -8.16 -3.07 14.10
CA PRO A 281 -9.20 -2.09 13.83
C PRO A 281 -10.11 -2.10 15.06
N TYR A 282 -10.44 -0.93 15.59
CA TYR A 282 -11.50 -0.78 16.59
C TYR A 282 -12.81 -1.25 15.93
N THR A 283 -13.00 -2.56 15.83
CA THR A 283 -14.29 -3.15 15.53
C THR A 283 -15.06 -3.12 16.83
N HIS A 284 -16.17 -2.38 16.86
CA HIS A 284 -17.11 -2.39 17.99
C HIS A 284 -17.74 -3.78 18.23
N VAL A 285 -17.43 -4.75 17.39
CA VAL A 285 -17.63 -6.17 17.61
C VAL A 285 -16.30 -6.75 18.08
N GLY A 286 -16.23 -7.11 19.35
CA GLY A 286 -15.08 -7.75 19.96
C GLY A 286 -14.69 -9.04 19.24
N PRO A 287 -13.49 -9.58 19.50
CA PRO A 287 -13.09 -10.86 18.95
C PRO A 287 -14.13 -11.92 19.32
N THR A 288 -14.66 -12.63 18.32
CA THR A 288 -15.19 -13.97 18.57
C THR A 288 -13.99 -14.82 18.95
N LEU A 289 -13.69 -14.83 20.25
CA LEU A 289 -12.83 -15.83 20.86
C LEU A 289 -13.50 -17.18 20.64
N SER A 290 -13.11 -17.89 19.58
CA SER A 290 -13.05 -19.34 19.69
C SER A 290 -11.69 -19.69 20.27
N GLU A 291 -11.56 -19.44 21.58
CA GLU A 291 -10.55 -20.09 22.41
C GLU A 291 -10.92 -21.58 22.48
N GLY A 292 -10.16 -22.42 21.79
CA GLY A 292 -9.78 -23.73 22.30
C GLY A 292 -8.30 -23.62 22.66
N ALA A 293 -7.86 -23.81 23.90
CA ALA A 293 -7.95 -25.04 24.69
C ALA A 293 -7.40 -26.24 23.93
#